data_AF-A0A7S6N4B5-F1
#
_entry.id   AF-A0A7S6N4B5-F1
#
_cell.length_a   1.000
_cell.length_b   1.000
_cell.length_c   1.000
_cell.angle_alpha   90.00
_cell.angle_beta   90.00
_cell.angle_gamma   90.00
#
_symmetry.space_group_name_H-M   'P 1'
#
loop_
_entity.id
_entity.type
_entity.pdbx_description
1 polymer ?
#
loop_
_entity_poly.entity_id
_entity_poly.type
_entity_poly.pdbx_seq_one_letter_code
_entity_poly.pdbx_strand_id
1 'polypeptide(L)'
;MNKQTGIRVGAALSLLLAGIAQAASVTGDPGADGWVYGGNSLASGVYVTGSANYAFDTYSLGFSIASGSNLEISDGMYSWLAGDNVVAVGGKFQDITAAAAGWGAFSGGAVNALLPAGQNPSNLKLQAKFGTSAATWTTSTIAPGSGDGNSSGGSGGGRVQVKTSAYFGATVVTGGQTEPWTWAGNSGQLLVLDKDSHIDWAGIGPDPQPSKYAARMIWIYDGSVGHVSSWELLLNTSLLDRLVPGHVLPAIGDQAILTVQHADAAFTDALVQVSPVPVPAAAWLLGSALGVLGLARRKLPH
;
A
#
# COMPACT_ATOMS: atom_id res chain seq x y z
N MET A 1 -60.47 -11.79 35.69
CA MET A 1 -59.26 -12.63 35.43
C MET A 1 -58.34 -11.84 34.51
N ASN A 2 -57.29 -11.26 35.10
CA ASN A 2 -56.31 -10.41 34.44
C ASN A 2 -55.34 -11.24 33.61
N LYS A 3 -55.12 -10.87 32.34
CA LYS A 3 -53.93 -11.28 31.58
C LYS A 3 -53.08 -10.03 31.30
N GLN A 4 -52.06 -9.82 32.12
CA GLN A 4 -50.74 -9.35 31.64
C GLN A 4 -50.20 -10.45 30.72
N THR A 5 -49.35 -10.27 29.71
CA THR A 5 -48.06 -9.57 29.55
C THR A 5 -47.71 -9.82 28.06
N GLY A 6 -46.96 -9.05 27.28
CA GLY A 6 -45.84 -8.16 27.54
C GLY A 6 -45.21 -7.84 26.18
N ILE A 7 -44.94 -6.56 25.94
CA ILE A 7 -44.27 -6.05 24.74
C ILE A 7 -42.78 -6.42 24.86
N ARG A 8 -42.26 -7.23 23.94
CA ARG A 8 -40.82 -7.48 23.82
C ARG A 8 -40.18 -6.33 23.04
N VAL A 9 -39.60 -5.37 23.74
CA VAL A 9 -38.66 -4.40 23.15
C VAL A 9 -37.31 -5.09 23.01
N GLY A 10 -37.01 -5.58 21.83
CA GLY A 10 -35.66 -6.03 21.47
C GLY A 10 -34.75 -4.81 21.31
N ALA A 11 -33.91 -4.54 22.31
CA ALA A 11 -32.84 -3.56 22.19
C ALA A 11 -31.73 -4.16 21.31
N ALA A 12 -31.70 -3.77 20.03
CA ALA A 12 -30.55 -4.00 19.17
C ALA A 12 -29.39 -3.11 19.66
N LEU A 13 -28.38 -3.73 20.27
CA LEU A 13 -27.14 -3.06 20.63
C LEU A 13 -26.25 -3.06 19.39
N SER A 14 -26.39 -2.03 18.55
CA SER A 14 -25.44 -1.75 17.48
C SER A 14 -24.12 -1.34 18.13
N LEU A 15 -23.14 -2.26 18.20
CA LEU A 15 -21.75 -1.88 18.45
C LEU A 15 -21.27 -1.09 17.23
N LEU A 16 -21.34 0.24 17.29
CA LEU A 16 -20.48 1.07 16.46
C LEU A 16 -19.05 0.78 16.92
N LEU A 17 -18.29 0.02 16.13
CA LEU A 17 -16.84 0.14 16.12
C LEU A 17 -16.53 1.55 15.61
N ALA A 18 -16.45 2.51 16.54
CA ALA A 18 -15.74 3.74 16.26
C ALA A 18 -14.28 3.33 16.03
N GLY A 19 -13.89 3.21 14.75
CA GLY A 19 -12.49 3.06 14.38
C GLY A 19 -11.74 4.20 15.03
N ILE A 20 -10.84 3.89 15.95
CA ILE A 20 -9.92 4.88 16.48
C ILE A 20 -9.08 5.29 15.28
N ALA A 21 -9.21 6.53 14.82
CA ALA A 21 -8.36 7.09 13.77
C ALA A 21 -6.93 7.21 14.36
N GLN A 22 -6.21 6.10 14.36
CA GLN A 22 -4.79 6.11 14.67
C GLN A 22 -4.10 6.67 13.43
N ALA A 23 -3.36 7.77 13.62
CA ALA A 23 -2.57 8.33 12.53
C ALA A 23 -1.54 7.27 12.11
N ALA A 24 -1.60 6.83 10.85
CA ALA A 24 -0.55 5.99 10.30
C ALA A 24 0.76 6.80 10.31
N SER A 25 1.82 6.18 10.82
CA SER A 25 3.16 6.71 10.60
C SER A 25 3.54 6.44 9.14
N VAL A 26 4.12 7.46 8.50
CA VAL A 26 4.53 7.45 7.08
C VAL A 26 5.88 8.14 7.03
N THR A 27 6.94 7.35 7.19
CA THR A 27 8.33 7.83 7.32
C THR A 27 9.23 7.34 6.19
N GLY A 28 8.72 6.45 5.34
CA GLY A 28 9.48 5.75 4.30
C GLY A 28 10.02 4.39 4.74
N ASP A 29 9.84 3.97 5.99
CA ASP A 29 10.15 2.62 6.47
C ASP A 29 8.88 1.95 7.03
N PRO A 30 8.11 1.25 6.18
CA PRO A 30 6.81 0.70 6.56
C PRO A 30 6.90 -0.33 7.70
N GLY A 31 8.06 -1.00 7.84
CA GLY A 31 8.30 -1.93 8.94
C GLY A 31 8.47 -1.20 10.28
N ALA A 32 9.15 -0.05 10.28
CA ALA A 32 9.27 0.80 11.47
C ALA A 32 7.96 1.53 11.80
N ASP A 33 7.16 1.82 10.78
CA ASP A 33 5.86 2.48 10.89
C ASP A 33 4.74 1.55 11.38
N GLY A 34 5.03 0.26 11.59
CA GLY A 34 4.09 -0.72 12.12
C GLY A 34 3.05 -1.19 11.11
N TRP A 35 3.34 -1.07 9.81
CA TRP A 35 2.47 -1.58 8.76
C TRP A 35 2.41 -3.10 8.77
N VAL A 36 1.36 -3.67 8.18
CA VAL A 36 1.16 -5.12 8.19
C VAL A 36 2.08 -5.76 7.16
N TYR A 37 2.93 -6.68 7.65
CA TYR A 37 3.84 -7.46 6.81
C TYR A 37 3.06 -8.44 5.91
N GLY A 38 3.34 -8.40 4.60
CA GLY A 38 2.73 -9.24 3.58
C GLY A 38 3.58 -10.43 3.14
N GLY A 39 4.82 -10.55 3.63
CA GLY A 39 5.78 -11.55 3.17
C GLY A 39 6.83 -10.97 2.21
N ASN A 40 7.87 -11.76 1.94
CA ASN A 40 8.92 -11.38 1.02
C ASN A 40 8.50 -11.57 -0.44
N SER A 41 8.89 -10.66 -1.33
CA SER A 41 8.54 -10.62 -2.74
C SER A 41 8.90 -11.88 -3.54
N LEU A 42 9.88 -12.65 -3.08
CA LEU A 42 10.28 -13.91 -3.72
C LEU A 42 9.66 -15.16 -3.07
N ALA A 43 8.89 -15.00 -1.99
CA ALA A 43 8.28 -16.12 -1.27
C ALA A 43 7.11 -16.74 -2.06
N SER A 44 6.96 -18.06 -1.93
CA SER A 44 5.76 -18.78 -2.37
C SER A 44 4.52 -18.20 -1.69
N GLY A 45 3.50 -17.87 -2.49
CA GLY A 45 2.28 -17.20 -2.01
C GLY A 45 2.39 -15.68 -1.93
N VAL A 46 3.51 -15.07 -2.35
CA VAL A 46 3.69 -13.61 -2.48
C VAL A 46 4.21 -13.26 -3.87
N TYR A 47 5.23 -13.97 -4.34
CA TYR A 47 5.79 -13.78 -5.68
C TYR A 47 4.73 -13.99 -6.76
N VAL A 48 4.68 -13.07 -7.73
CA VAL A 48 3.73 -13.13 -8.86
C VAL A 48 4.47 -13.47 -10.15
N THR A 49 5.36 -12.59 -10.60
CA THR A 49 6.08 -12.77 -11.86
C THR A 49 7.25 -11.79 -11.92
N GLY A 50 8.14 -11.98 -12.88
CA GLY A 50 9.25 -11.08 -13.17
C GLY A 50 10.59 -11.80 -13.23
N SER A 51 11.53 -11.19 -13.94
CA SER A 51 12.85 -11.76 -14.26
C SER A 51 14.00 -11.20 -13.43
N ALA A 52 13.78 -10.16 -12.62
CA ALA A 52 14.86 -9.45 -11.93
C ALA A 52 15.27 -10.06 -10.58
N ASN A 53 14.39 -10.84 -9.96
CA ASN A 53 14.56 -11.39 -8.61
C ASN A 53 14.95 -10.32 -7.56
N TYR A 54 14.22 -9.18 -7.56
CA TYR A 54 14.32 -8.21 -6.48
C TYR A 54 13.66 -8.78 -5.21
N ALA A 55 14.45 -9.00 -4.17
CA ALA A 55 13.97 -9.44 -2.87
C ALA A 55 13.70 -8.24 -1.97
N PHE A 56 12.46 -8.13 -1.52
CA PHE A 56 12.01 -7.11 -0.59
C PHE A 56 10.83 -7.62 0.21
N ASP A 57 10.76 -7.22 1.46
CA ASP A 57 9.59 -7.41 2.29
C ASP A 57 8.48 -6.47 1.85
N THR A 58 7.27 -7.01 1.71
CA THR A 58 6.07 -6.23 1.37
C THR A 58 5.33 -5.83 2.64
N TYR A 59 4.75 -4.64 2.62
CA TYR A 59 3.93 -4.10 3.69
C TYR A 59 2.70 -3.42 3.10
N SER A 60 1.61 -3.41 3.85
CA SER A 60 0.41 -2.69 3.47
C SER A 60 -0.33 -2.12 4.65
N LEU A 61 -1.11 -1.07 4.38
CA LEU A 61 -1.98 -0.44 5.34
C LEU A 61 -3.09 0.33 4.60
N GLY A 62 -4.31 0.27 5.08
CA GLY A 62 -5.34 1.22 4.73
C GLY A 62 -5.89 1.90 5.97
N PHE A 63 -6.06 3.21 5.88
CA PHE A 63 -6.35 4.09 7.00
C PHE A 63 -7.08 5.36 6.55
N SER A 64 -7.62 6.11 7.50
CA SER A 64 -8.12 7.46 7.25
C SER A 64 -7.14 8.51 7.79
N ILE A 65 -6.96 9.61 7.08
CA ILE A 65 -6.08 10.70 7.51
C ILE A 65 -6.61 11.29 8.82
N ALA A 66 -5.77 11.29 9.86
CA ALA A 66 -6.09 11.92 11.12
C ALA A 66 -5.95 13.45 11.01
N SER A 67 -6.82 14.20 11.70
CA SER A 67 -6.67 15.66 11.78
C SER A 67 -5.36 16.05 12.44
N GLY A 68 -4.64 17.00 11.85
CA GLY A 68 -3.31 17.42 12.29
C GLY A 68 -2.17 16.49 11.86
N SER A 69 -2.45 15.45 11.06
CA SER A 69 -1.42 14.60 10.45
C SER A 69 -0.59 15.40 9.43
N ASN A 70 0.67 15.02 9.24
CA ASN A 70 1.51 15.49 8.13
C ASN A 70 0.99 15.08 6.73
N LEU A 71 0.00 14.18 6.67
CA LEU A 71 -0.73 13.82 5.46
C LEU A 71 -1.90 14.76 5.16
N GLU A 72 -2.29 15.62 6.09
CA GLU A 72 -3.27 16.68 5.84
C GLU A 72 -2.59 17.80 5.05
N ILE A 73 -2.87 17.87 3.75
CA ILE A 73 -2.22 18.78 2.79
C ILE A 73 -3.26 19.77 2.28
N SER A 74 -2.99 21.07 2.44
CA SER A 74 -3.83 22.15 1.90
C SER A 74 -3.32 22.59 0.53
N ASP A 75 -3.99 22.15 -0.54
CA ASP A 75 -3.64 22.42 -1.93
C ASP A 75 -4.89 22.61 -2.82
N GLY A 76 -5.84 23.43 -2.35
CA GLY A 76 -7.08 23.72 -3.07
C GLY A 76 -7.89 22.44 -3.37
N MET A 77 -8.23 22.22 -4.64
CA MET A 77 -8.97 21.02 -5.06
C MET A 77 -8.18 19.71 -4.94
N TYR A 78 -6.86 19.78 -4.75
CA TYR A 78 -5.96 18.64 -4.58
C TYR A 78 -5.62 18.37 -3.11
N SER A 79 -6.33 19.00 -2.19
CA SER A 79 -6.10 18.84 -0.75
C SER A 79 -6.34 17.40 -0.29
N TRP A 80 -5.43 16.92 0.55
CA TRP A 80 -5.61 15.70 1.35
C TRP A 80 -6.18 16.12 2.69
N LEU A 81 -7.41 15.72 2.96
CA LEU A 81 -8.20 16.22 4.08
C LEU A 81 -8.26 15.21 5.21
N ALA A 82 -8.39 15.69 6.45
CA ALA A 82 -8.73 14.82 7.57
C ALA A 82 -10.01 14.01 7.27
N GLY A 83 -9.96 12.70 7.52
CA GLY A 83 -11.02 11.75 7.19
C GLY A 83 -10.93 11.13 5.79
N ASP A 84 -10.04 11.60 4.92
CA ASP A 84 -9.80 10.95 3.64
C ASP A 84 -9.27 9.53 3.82
N ASN A 85 -9.75 8.61 2.99
CA ASN A 85 -9.28 7.23 2.97
C ASN A 85 -8.05 7.11 2.10
N VAL A 86 -7.06 6.39 2.64
CA VAL A 86 -5.80 6.08 1.97
C VAL A 86 -5.63 4.58 1.96
N VAL A 87 -5.29 4.03 0.78
CA VAL A 87 -4.70 2.70 0.67
C VAL A 87 -3.22 2.88 0.37
N ALA A 88 -2.38 2.14 1.09
CA ALA A 88 -0.95 2.30 1.04
C ALA A 88 -0.25 0.95 1.04
N VAL A 89 0.87 0.91 0.33
CA VAL A 89 1.74 -0.25 0.23
C VAL A 89 3.19 0.20 0.21
N GLY A 90 4.06 -0.61 0.78
CA GLY A 90 5.45 -0.25 0.99
C GLY A 90 6.35 -1.47 0.89
N GLY A 91 7.63 -1.21 0.65
CA GLY A 91 8.63 -2.24 0.52
C GLY A 91 9.88 -1.91 1.30
N LYS A 92 10.61 -2.95 1.70
CA LYS A 92 11.93 -2.85 2.32
C LYS A 92 12.83 -3.90 1.72
N PHE A 93 13.93 -3.51 1.08
CA PHE A 93 14.84 -4.47 0.50
C PHE A 93 15.42 -5.39 1.58
N GLN A 94 15.48 -6.67 1.25
CA GLN A 94 16.00 -7.74 2.10
C GLN A 94 16.64 -8.79 1.22
N ASP A 95 17.51 -9.60 1.80
CA ASP A 95 17.95 -10.83 1.16
C ASP A 95 17.07 -12.00 1.60
N ILE A 96 16.95 -13.00 0.73
CA ILE A 96 16.25 -14.25 1.05
C ILE A 96 16.88 -15.41 0.28
N THR A 97 16.87 -16.59 0.87
CA THR A 97 17.28 -17.82 0.19
C THR A 97 16.07 -18.51 -0.43
N ALA A 98 16.29 -19.32 -1.48
CA ALA A 98 15.21 -20.08 -2.11
C ALA A 98 14.46 -20.95 -1.10
N ALA A 99 15.19 -21.63 -0.21
CA ALA A 99 14.61 -22.47 0.83
C ALA A 99 13.73 -21.68 1.81
N ALA A 100 14.20 -20.52 2.29
CA ALA A 100 13.41 -19.65 3.17
C ALA A 100 12.18 -19.07 2.48
N ALA A 101 12.27 -18.84 1.16
CA ALA A 101 11.17 -18.41 0.32
C ALA A 101 10.18 -19.55 -0.04
N GLY A 102 10.43 -20.79 0.39
CA GLY A 102 9.55 -21.93 0.13
C GLY A 102 9.78 -22.62 -1.22
N TRP A 103 10.95 -22.42 -1.83
CA TRP A 103 11.32 -23.02 -3.11
C TRP A 103 12.53 -23.95 -3.00
N GLY A 104 12.63 -24.92 -3.91
CA GLY A 104 13.85 -25.74 -4.02
C GLY A 104 15.06 -24.96 -4.52
N ALA A 105 14.85 -24.07 -5.49
CA ALA A 105 15.86 -23.16 -6.03
C ALA A 105 15.18 -21.97 -6.69
N PHE A 106 15.88 -20.83 -6.76
CA PHE A 106 15.55 -19.75 -7.68
C PHE A 106 16.15 -20.03 -9.04
N SER A 107 15.50 -19.56 -10.09
CA SER A 107 16.00 -19.54 -11.46
C SER A 107 16.22 -18.09 -11.92
N GLY A 108 16.92 -17.90 -13.04
CA GLY A 108 17.20 -16.58 -13.59
C GLY A 108 18.34 -15.83 -12.89
N GLY A 109 18.23 -14.51 -12.80
CA GLY A 109 19.25 -13.65 -12.22
C GLY A 109 19.48 -13.91 -10.73
N ALA A 110 20.69 -13.63 -10.23
CA ALA A 110 20.95 -13.66 -8.80
C ALA A 110 20.08 -12.62 -8.08
N VAL A 111 19.64 -12.95 -6.85
CA VAL A 111 18.80 -12.07 -6.03
C VAL A 111 19.46 -10.70 -5.89
N ASN A 112 18.68 -9.65 -6.12
CA ASN A 112 19.12 -8.25 -5.98
C ASN A 112 20.31 -7.82 -6.86
N ALA A 113 20.73 -8.63 -7.85
CA ALA A 113 21.90 -8.35 -8.68
C ALA A 113 21.78 -7.10 -9.56
N LEU A 114 20.54 -6.63 -9.79
CA LEU A 114 20.23 -5.43 -10.57
C LEU A 114 19.97 -4.19 -9.70
N LEU A 115 20.22 -4.25 -8.39
CA LEU A 115 20.20 -3.05 -7.55
C LEU A 115 21.38 -2.15 -7.95
N PRO A 116 21.16 -0.82 -8.07
CA PRO A 116 22.25 0.12 -8.28
C PRO A 116 23.28 0.00 -7.14
N ALA A 117 24.55 0.06 -7.51
CA ALA A 117 25.67 0.16 -6.59
C ALA A 117 26.40 1.48 -6.82
N GLY A 118 26.78 2.17 -5.74
CA GLY A 118 27.50 3.44 -5.79
C GLY A 118 26.64 4.64 -6.19
N GLN A 119 27.25 5.70 -6.72
CA GLN A 119 26.56 6.98 -7.04
C GLN A 119 25.94 7.05 -8.45
N ASN A 120 25.70 5.92 -9.10
CA ASN A 120 25.08 5.94 -10.42
C ASN A 120 23.59 6.35 -10.32
N PRO A 121 23.04 7.04 -11.33
CA PRO A 121 21.62 7.34 -11.36
C PRO A 121 20.85 6.02 -11.25
N SER A 122 19.95 5.95 -10.27
CA SER A 122 19.12 4.77 -10.08
C SER A 122 18.15 4.68 -11.24
N ASN A 123 18.22 3.60 -12.00
CA ASN A 123 17.19 3.27 -12.98
C ASN A 123 16.01 2.52 -12.33
N LEU A 124 15.92 2.48 -10.99
CA LEU A 124 14.86 1.79 -10.29
C LEU A 124 13.54 2.56 -10.41
N LYS A 125 12.49 1.83 -10.80
CA LYS A 125 11.10 2.24 -10.63
C LYS A 125 10.49 1.45 -9.49
N LEU A 126 9.90 2.17 -8.55
CA LEU A 126 9.03 1.59 -7.52
C LEU A 126 7.60 1.85 -7.94
N GLN A 127 6.78 0.81 -7.97
CA GLN A 127 5.40 0.93 -8.42
C GLN A 127 4.47 0.12 -7.53
N ALA A 128 3.23 0.58 -7.47
CA ALA A 128 2.11 -0.12 -6.86
C ALA A 128 0.97 -0.18 -7.87
N LYS A 129 0.35 -1.36 -8.01
CA LYS A 129 -0.93 -1.51 -8.69
C LYS A 129 -1.95 -1.80 -7.60
N PHE A 130 -2.79 -0.82 -7.26
CA PHE A 130 -3.89 -1.01 -6.32
C PHE A 130 -5.08 -1.59 -7.07
N GLY A 131 -5.41 -2.85 -6.80
CA GLY A 131 -6.57 -3.50 -7.37
C GLY A 131 -7.85 -2.96 -6.77
N THR A 132 -8.93 -2.99 -7.55
CA THR A 132 -10.28 -2.90 -7.00
C THR A 132 -10.77 -4.30 -6.64
N SER A 133 -11.97 -4.40 -6.10
CA SER A 133 -12.67 -5.68 -5.88
C SER A 133 -12.85 -6.56 -7.12
N ALA A 134 -12.62 -6.03 -8.33
CA ALA A 134 -12.66 -6.78 -9.58
C ALA A 134 -11.31 -7.41 -9.98
N ALA A 135 -10.21 -7.05 -9.32
CA ALA A 135 -8.89 -7.61 -9.63
C ALA A 135 -8.83 -9.11 -9.32
N THR A 136 -8.38 -9.92 -10.28
CA THR A 136 -8.26 -11.38 -10.12
C THR A 136 -6.81 -11.84 -10.20
N TRP A 137 -5.93 -11.16 -9.45
CA TRP A 137 -4.51 -11.44 -9.47
C TRP A 137 -4.15 -12.71 -8.71
N THR A 138 -3.11 -13.39 -9.17
CA THR A 138 -2.68 -14.68 -8.63
C THR A 138 -1.18 -14.71 -8.45
N THR A 139 -0.73 -15.36 -7.38
CA THR A 139 0.69 -15.64 -7.14
C THR A 139 1.19 -16.73 -8.08
N SER A 140 2.50 -16.76 -8.29
CA SER A 140 3.19 -17.79 -9.04
C SER A 140 3.08 -19.15 -8.34
N THR A 141 2.95 -20.21 -9.14
CA THR A 141 3.18 -21.60 -8.72
C THR A 141 4.57 -22.09 -9.08
N ILE A 142 5.30 -21.32 -9.89
CA ILE A 142 6.68 -21.58 -10.29
C ILE A 142 7.63 -20.65 -9.54
N ALA A 143 8.81 -21.15 -9.20
CA ALA A 143 9.83 -20.38 -8.49
C ALA A 143 10.27 -19.12 -9.27
N PRO A 144 10.78 -18.09 -8.57
CA PRO A 144 11.34 -16.89 -9.18
C PRO A 144 12.33 -17.13 -10.32
N GLY A 145 12.33 -16.22 -11.30
CA GLY A 145 13.12 -16.26 -12.54
C GLY A 145 12.30 -16.01 -13.81
N SER A 146 10.98 -16.11 -13.70
CA SER A 146 9.99 -15.60 -14.67
C SER A 146 8.61 -15.57 -14.01
N GLY A 147 8.27 -16.65 -13.31
CA GLY A 147 6.98 -16.84 -12.65
C GLY A 147 5.82 -17.00 -13.63
N ASP A 148 4.72 -17.57 -13.15
CA ASP A 148 3.49 -17.79 -13.92
C ASP A 148 2.26 -17.13 -13.27
N GLY A 149 2.48 -16.30 -12.24
CA GLY A 149 1.43 -15.50 -11.64
C GLY A 149 0.92 -14.40 -12.58
N ASN A 150 -0.16 -13.76 -12.16
CA ASN A 150 -0.90 -12.83 -12.99
C ASN A 150 -1.14 -11.51 -12.27
N SER A 151 -0.58 -10.43 -12.81
CA SER A 151 -0.76 -9.04 -12.35
C SER A 151 -1.26 -8.11 -13.47
N SER A 152 -1.75 -8.69 -14.57
CA SER A 152 -2.09 -7.95 -15.80
C SER A 152 -3.42 -7.21 -15.70
N GLY A 153 -3.63 -6.23 -16.59
CA GLY A 153 -4.90 -5.50 -16.69
C GLY A 153 -6.05 -6.31 -17.30
N GLY A 154 -5.73 -7.31 -18.14
CA GLY A 154 -6.71 -8.18 -18.79
C GLY A 154 -7.37 -9.22 -17.87
N SER A 155 -6.98 -9.27 -16.59
CA SER A 155 -7.41 -10.29 -15.64
C SER A 155 -8.25 -9.68 -14.51
N GLY A 156 -9.33 -8.98 -14.89
CA GLY A 156 -10.27 -8.38 -13.92
C GLY A 156 -10.31 -6.85 -13.90
N GLY A 157 -9.53 -6.16 -14.74
CA GLY A 157 -9.90 -4.86 -15.31
C GLY A 157 -9.91 -3.60 -14.42
N GLY A 158 -9.96 -3.69 -13.08
CA GLY A 158 -9.98 -2.51 -12.21
C GLY A 158 -8.69 -2.34 -11.43
N ARG A 159 -7.88 -1.33 -11.77
CA ARG A 159 -6.74 -0.92 -10.92
C ARG A 159 -6.44 0.56 -11.04
N VAL A 160 -5.83 1.10 -9.99
CA VAL A 160 -5.08 2.35 -10.04
C VAL A 160 -3.60 2.02 -9.85
N GLN A 161 -2.79 2.33 -10.85
CA GLN A 161 -1.35 2.13 -10.80
C GLN A 161 -0.67 3.46 -10.45
N VAL A 162 0.24 3.40 -9.47
CA VAL A 162 1.11 4.50 -9.04
C VAL A 162 2.55 4.07 -9.28
N LYS A 163 3.37 4.91 -9.90
CA LYS A 163 4.77 4.59 -10.23
C LYS A 163 5.71 5.76 -10.03
N THR A 164 6.98 5.46 -9.75
CA THR A 164 8.05 6.46 -9.78
C THR A 164 8.64 6.61 -11.18
N SER A 165 9.43 7.65 -11.38
CA SER A 165 10.17 7.85 -12.62
C SER A 165 11.28 6.79 -12.74
N ALA A 166 11.53 6.32 -13.96
CA ALA A 166 12.72 5.52 -14.27
C ALA A 166 14.01 6.25 -13.92
N TYR A 167 13.95 7.57 -14.04
CA TYR A 167 15.10 8.43 -14.14
C TYR A 167 15.41 9.11 -12.82
N PHE A 168 14.81 8.69 -11.70
CA PHE A 168 15.18 9.22 -10.39
C PHE A 168 16.64 8.88 -10.09
N GLY A 169 17.53 9.85 -10.33
CA GLY A 169 18.92 9.74 -9.95
C GLY A 169 19.05 9.71 -8.43
N ALA A 170 20.09 9.03 -7.94
CA ALA A 170 20.43 9.06 -6.53
C ALA A 170 20.77 10.49 -6.08
N THR A 171 21.64 11.18 -6.82
CA THR A 171 22.20 12.47 -6.40
C THR A 171 22.00 13.61 -7.39
N VAL A 172 21.41 13.32 -8.56
CA VAL A 172 21.31 14.28 -9.66
C VAL A 172 19.92 14.20 -10.32
N VAL A 173 19.34 15.38 -10.55
CA VAL A 173 18.12 15.53 -11.36
C VAL A 173 18.45 15.16 -12.80
N THR A 174 17.73 14.19 -13.35
CA THR A 174 18.03 13.62 -14.67
C THR A 174 17.09 14.18 -15.74
N GLY A 175 17.57 14.30 -16.97
CA GLY A 175 16.76 14.74 -18.11
C GLY A 175 15.49 13.88 -18.26
N GLY A 176 14.34 14.56 -18.27
CA GLY A 176 13.03 13.91 -18.33
C GLY A 176 12.29 13.84 -16.99
N GLN A 177 12.91 14.19 -15.86
CA GLN A 177 12.15 14.51 -14.65
C GLN A 177 11.43 15.86 -14.83
N THR A 178 10.19 15.94 -14.37
CA THR A 178 9.40 17.19 -14.33
C THR A 178 9.55 17.88 -12.98
N GLU A 179 9.80 17.09 -11.94
CA GLU A 179 9.90 17.56 -10.58
C GLU A 179 11.36 17.55 -10.07
N PRO A 180 11.74 18.46 -9.15
CA PRO A 180 13.15 18.71 -8.82
C PRO A 180 13.77 17.72 -7.81
N TRP A 181 13.09 16.63 -7.46
CA TRP A 181 13.55 15.71 -6.41
C TRP A 181 14.34 14.50 -6.92
N THR A 182 15.21 14.01 -6.05
CA THR A 182 16.10 12.84 -6.27
C THR A 182 15.97 11.86 -5.11
N TRP A 183 16.38 10.61 -5.31
CA TRP A 183 16.26 9.62 -4.24
C TRP A 183 17.06 9.99 -2.98
N ALA A 184 18.34 10.36 -3.11
CA ALA A 184 19.15 10.71 -1.94
C ALA A 184 18.79 12.08 -1.38
N GLY A 185 18.61 13.09 -2.25
CA GLY A 185 18.37 14.48 -1.82
C GLY A 185 17.05 14.68 -1.07
N ASN A 186 16.07 13.78 -1.28
CA ASN A 186 14.74 13.88 -0.69
C ASN A 186 14.38 12.65 0.15
N SER A 187 15.38 11.92 0.63
CA SER A 187 15.18 10.82 1.57
C SER A 187 14.37 11.28 2.80
N GLY A 188 13.37 10.49 3.19
CA GLY A 188 12.48 10.74 4.31
C GLY A 188 11.47 11.87 4.10
N GLN A 189 11.33 12.38 2.86
CA GLN A 189 10.37 13.43 2.54
C GLN A 189 9.16 12.83 1.81
N LEU A 190 7.96 13.25 2.22
CA LEU A 190 6.74 12.93 1.51
C LEU A 190 6.61 13.80 0.27
N LEU A 191 6.53 13.16 -0.90
CA LEU A 191 6.56 13.82 -2.19
C LEU A 191 5.36 13.42 -3.05
N VAL A 192 4.96 14.31 -3.96
CA VAL A 192 4.03 13.98 -5.05
C VAL A 192 4.74 13.17 -6.13
N LEU A 193 3.99 12.56 -7.04
CA LEU A 193 4.59 11.89 -8.19
C LEU A 193 5.23 12.91 -9.15
N ASP A 194 6.27 12.46 -9.86
CA ASP A 194 6.98 13.26 -10.86
C ASP A 194 6.02 13.81 -11.96
N LYS A 195 5.12 12.98 -12.49
CA LYS A 195 4.27 13.33 -13.64
C LYS A 195 2.83 12.83 -13.49
N ASP A 196 1.90 13.43 -14.22
CA ASP A 196 0.51 12.95 -14.26
C ASP A 196 0.38 11.53 -14.80
N SER A 197 1.19 11.16 -15.80
CA SER A 197 1.22 9.79 -16.34
C SER A 197 1.77 8.73 -15.38
N HIS A 198 2.22 9.13 -14.18
CA HIS A 198 2.65 8.22 -13.13
C HIS A 198 1.51 7.73 -12.24
N ILE A 199 0.31 8.25 -12.45
CA ILE A 199 -0.91 7.58 -12.07
C ILE A 199 -1.62 7.12 -13.34
N ASP A 200 -2.00 5.85 -13.39
CA ASP A 200 -2.67 5.22 -14.53
C ASP A 200 -3.85 4.41 -14.01
N TRP A 201 -5.05 4.77 -14.44
CA TRP A 201 -6.26 4.07 -14.04
C TRP A 201 -6.80 3.23 -15.20
N ALA A 202 -6.46 1.94 -15.15
CA ALA A 202 -7.00 0.98 -16.10
C ALA A 202 -8.51 0.83 -15.88
N GLY A 203 -9.30 1.08 -16.94
CA GLY A 203 -10.76 1.01 -16.91
C GLY A 203 -11.47 2.37 -16.96
N ILE A 204 -10.74 3.48 -16.85
CA ILE A 204 -11.24 4.80 -17.23
C ILE A 204 -10.76 5.10 -18.64
N GLY A 205 -11.65 5.60 -19.49
CA GLY A 205 -11.28 6.11 -20.82
C GLY A 205 -10.20 7.20 -20.71
N PRO A 206 -9.69 7.70 -21.83
CA PRO A 206 -8.58 8.66 -21.84
C PRO A 206 -8.82 9.97 -21.07
N ASP A 207 -10.02 10.23 -20.51
CA ASP A 207 -10.34 11.46 -19.79
C ASP A 207 -11.57 11.28 -18.86
N PRO A 208 -11.57 11.83 -17.63
CA PRO A 208 -10.43 12.43 -16.93
C PRO A 208 -9.52 11.37 -16.32
N GLN A 209 -8.22 11.44 -16.66
CA GLN A 209 -7.21 10.69 -15.93
C GLN A 209 -7.03 11.31 -14.54
N PRO A 210 -6.86 10.50 -13.49
CA PRO A 210 -6.65 11.02 -12.15
C PRO A 210 -5.38 11.86 -12.11
N SER A 211 -5.41 12.93 -11.33
CA SER A 211 -4.26 13.81 -11.14
C SER A 211 -3.18 13.10 -10.31
N LYS A 212 -1.89 13.32 -10.61
CA LYS A 212 -0.78 12.77 -9.79
C LYS A 212 -0.88 13.13 -8.31
N TYR A 213 -1.58 14.22 -8.00
CA TYR A 213 -1.79 14.70 -6.65
C TYR A 213 -2.65 13.76 -5.79
N ALA A 214 -3.37 12.80 -6.40
CA ALA A 214 -4.09 11.77 -5.66
C ALA A 214 -3.17 10.72 -5.01
N ALA A 215 -1.88 10.71 -5.36
CA ALA A 215 -0.91 9.82 -4.76
C ALA A 215 0.30 10.57 -4.18
N ARG A 216 0.96 9.93 -3.23
CA ARG A 216 2.19 10.40 -2.61
C ARG A 216 3.17 9.24 -2.45
N MET A 217 4.44 9.57 -2.36
CA MET A 217 5.52 8.63 -2.16
C MET A 217 6.52 9.17 -1.15
N ILE A 218 7.08 8.29 -0.35
CA ILE A 218 8.18 8.58 0.56
C ILE A 218 9.13 7.39 0.53
N TRP A 219 10.42 7.64 0.76
CA TRP A 219 11.44 6.62 0.68
C TRP A 219 12.60 6.94 1.60
N ILE A 220 13.36 5.93 1.97
CA ILE A 220 14.66 6.08 2.64
C ILE A 220 15.75 5.67 1.66
N TYR A 221 16.66 6.58 1.37
CA TYR A 221 17.86 6.31 0.58
C TYR A 221 19.03 6.01 1.50
N ASP A 222 19.66 4.85 1.29
CA ASP A 222 20.85 4.47 2.02
C ASP A 222 22.09 4.76 1.16
N GLY A 223 22.82 5.80 1.56
CA GLY A 223 24.04 6.24 0.86
C GLY A 223 25.22 5.29 0.99
N SER A 224 25.19 4.34 1.93
CA SER A 224 26.23 3.32 2.08
C SER A 224 26.10 2.21 1.04
N VAL A 225 24.87 1.84 0.69
CA VAL A 225 24.57 0.82 -0.34
C VAL A 225 24.34 1.42 -1.73
N GLY A 226 23.96 2.70 -1.81
CA GLY A 226 23.80 3.43 -3.08
C GLY A 226 22.41 3.29 -3.72
N HIS A 227 21.38 2.97 -2.94
CA HIS A 227 20.01 2.85 -3.43
C HIS A 227 18.97 3.08 -2.32
N VAL A 228 17.69 3.14 -2.70
CA VAL A 228 16.55 3.19 -1.78
C VAL A 228 16.49 1.90 -0.97
N SER A 229 16.53 1.97 0.36
CA SER A 229 16.46 0.79 1.24
C SER A 229 15.01 0.42 1.59
N SER A 230 14.13 1.41 1.69
CA SER A 230 12.69 1.22 1.93
C SER A 230 11.86 2.34 1.32
N TRP A 231 10.58 2.07 1.07
CA TRP A 231 9.66 3.02 0.46
C TRP A 231 8.21 2.75 0.82
N GLU A 232 7.38 3.78 0.63
CA GLU A 232 5.95 3.74 0.81
C GLU A 232 5.26 4.50 -0.33
N LEU A 233 4.21 3.91 -0.89
CA LEU A 233 3.36 4.47 -1.93
C LEU A 233 1.93 4.57 -1.37
N LEU A 234 1.38 5.78 -1.41
CA LEU A 234 0.10 6.12 -0.82
C LEU A 234 -0.86 6.59 -1.91
N LEU A 235 -2.08 6.08 -1.89
CA LEU A 235 -3.16 6.49 -2.77
C LEU A 235 -4.33 6.99 -1.95
N ASN A 236 -4.65 8.29 -2.06
CA ASN A 236 -5.83 8.88 -1.43
C ASN A 236 -7.06 8.61 -2.30
N THR A 237 -7.83 7.59 -1.92
CA THR A 237 -8.99 7.13 -2.68
C THR A 237 -10.18 8.08 -2.52
N SER A 238 -10.28 8.79 -1.40
CA SER A 238 -11.27 9.87 -1.25
C SER A 238 -11.00 11.04 -2.19
N LEU A 239 -9.74 11.43 -2.37
CA LEU A 239 -9.37 12.47 -3.33
C LEU A 239 -9.58 11.99 -4.77
N LEU A 240 -9.25 10.73 -5.08
CA LEU A 240 -9.59 10.15 -6.38
C LEU A 240 -11.10 10.23 -6.67
N ASP A 241 -11.95 9.86 -5.72
CA ASP A 241 -13.41 9.94 -5.88
C ASP A 241 -13.88 11.38 -6.11
N ARG A 242 -13.28 12.35 -5.41
CA ARG A 242 -13.61 13.77 -5.61
C ARG A 242 -13.20 14.27 -7.00
N LEU A 243 -12.05 13.84 -7.50
CA LEU A 243 -11.52 14.28 -8.80
C LEU A 243 -12.21 13.57 -9.97
N VAL A 244 -12.54 12.29 -9.80
CA VAL A 244 -13.10 11.42 -10.84
C VAL A 244 -14.19 10.52 -10.22
N PRO A 245 -15.38 11.07 -9.91
CA PRO A 245 -16.43 10.36 -9.18
C PRO A 245 -17.10 9.26 -10.00
N GLY A 246 -17.67 8.27 -9.30
CA GLY A 246 -18.55 7.25 -9.91
C GLY A 246 -17.85 5.98 -10.39
N HIS A 247 -16.59 5.79 -10.02
CA HIS A 247 -15.81 4.61 -10.35
C HIS A 247 -15.57 3.72 -9.13
N VAL A 248 -15.35 2.43 -9.36
CA VAL A 248 -14.93 1.51 -8.30
C VAL A 248 -13.49 1.83 -7.92
N LEU A 249 -13.26 2.11 -6.64
CA LEU A 249 -11.97 2.49 -6.11
C LEU A 249 -11.33 1.33 -5.34
N PRO A 250 -10.00 1.26 -5.28
CA PRO A 250 -9.31 0.40 -4.34
C PRO A 250 -9.76 0.66 -2.90
N ALA A 251 -9.91 -0.40 -2.11
CA ALA A 251 -10.31 -0.32 -0.72
C ALA A 251 -9.47 -1.23 0.19
N ILE A 252 -9.65 -1.07 1.50
CA ILE A 252 -9.13 -2.02 2.49
C ILE A 252 -9.69 -3.42 2.18
N GLY A 253 -8.82 -4.42 2.20
CA GLY A 253 -9.14 -5.81 1.86
C GLY A 253 -8.92 -6.16 0.39
N ASP A 254 -8.79 -5.17 -0.51
CA ASP A 254 -8.42 -5.42 -1.90
C ASP A 254 -6.94 -5.78 -2.02
N GLN A 255 -6.59 -6.38 -3.16
CA GLN A 255 -5.22 -6.77 -3.47
C GLN A 255 -4.42 -5.60 -4.06
N ALA A 256 -3.12 -5.59 -3.81
CA ALA A 256 -2.16 -4.70 -4.43
C ALA A 256 -0.95 -5.49 -4.93
N ILE A 257 -0.35 -5.03 -6.03
CA ILE A 257 0.94 -5.53 -6.52
C ILE A 257 1.98 -4.48 -6.21
N LEU A 258 3.04 -4.87 -5.50
CA LEU A 258 4.27 -4.11 -5.45
C LEU A 258 5.19 -4.55 -6.57
N THR A 259 5.69 -3.60 -7.34
CA THR A 259 6.66 -3.85 -8.41
C THR A 259 7.94 -3.07 -8.13
N VAL A 260 9.07 -3.77 -8.13
CA VAL A 260 10.39 -3.15 -8.33
C VAL A 260 10.84 -3.49 -9.75
N GLN A 261 11.21 -2.45 -10.51
CA GLN A 261 11.61 -2.60 -11.90
C GLN A 261 12.93 -1.86 -12.18
N HIS A 262 13.78 -2.48 -12.98
CA HIS A 262 14.96 -1.87 -13.59
C HIS A 262 14.58 -1.24 -14.93
N ALA A 263 14.61 0.09 -15.00
CA ALA A 263 14.20 0.89 -16.14
C ALA A 263 12.80 0.46 -16.65
N ASP A 264 12.74 -0.10 -17.86
CA ASP A 264 11.51 -0.57 -18.52
C ASP A 264 11.56 -2.06 -18.88
N ALA A 265 12.48 -2.83 -18.29
CA ALA A 265 12.77 -4.20 -18.71
C ALA A 265 12.53 -5.22 -17.59
N ALA A 266 13.53 -5.45 -16.74
CA ALA A 266 13.48 -6.51 -15.73
C ALA A 266 12.75 -6.02 -14.48
N PHE A 267 11.86 -6.84 -13.92
CA PHE A 267 11.08 -6.47 -12.75
C PHE A 267 10.80 -7.66 -11.83
N THR A 268 10.19 -7.39 -10.68
CA THR A 268 9.63 -8.38 -9.76
C THR A 268 8.33 -7.84 -9.21
N ASP A 269 7.25 -8.59 -9.41
CA ASP A 269 5.92 -8.32 -8.89
C ASP A 269 5.66 -9.20 -7.66
N ALA A 270 5.15 -8.58 -6.60
CA ALA A 270 4.75 -9.22 -5.36
C ALA A 270 3.32 -8.84 -5.01
N LEU A 271 2.49 -9.81 -4.65
CA LEU A 271 1.10 -9.63 -4.26
C LEU A 271 0.99 -9.42 -2.76
N VAL A 272 0.24 -8.40 -2.36
CA VAL A 272 -0.13 -8.14 -0.96
C VAL A 272 -1.61 -7.82 -0.89
N GLN A 273 -2.24 -8.05 0.25
CA GLN A 273 -3.60 -7.61 0.52
C GLN A 273 -3.58 -6.38 1.42
N VAL A 274 -4.27 -5.31 1.02
CA VAL A 274 -4.32 -4.06 1.78
C VAL A 274 -5.00 -4.32 3.12
N SER A 275 -4.21 -4.26 4.19
CA SER A 275 -4.68 -4.60 5.53
C SER A 275 -5.24 -3.38 6.28
N PRO A 276 -6.28 -3.54 7.13
CA PRO A 276 -6.72 -2.46 7.99
C PRO A 276 -5.65 -2.09 9.01
N VAL A 277 -5.73 -0.88 9.58
CA VAL A 277 -4.90 -0.49 10.73
C VAL A 277 -5.04 -1.52 11.86
N PRO A 278 -3.93 -2.10 12.36
CA PRO A 278 -3.98 -2.98 13.52
C PRO A 278 -4.59 -2.25 14.71
N VAL A 279 -5.78 -2.67 15.16
CA VAL A 279 -6.41 -2.08 16.34
C VAL A 279 -5.59 -2.51 17.57
N PRO A 280 -5.04 -1.58 18.38
CA PRO A 280 -4.30 -1.95 19.58
C PRO A 280 -5.17 -2.82 20.49
N ALA A 281 -4.62 -3.92 21.01
CA ALA A 281 -5.35 -4.86 21.88
C ALA A 281 -6.03 -4.19 23.09
N ALA A 282 -5.52 -3.04 23.53
CA ALA A 282 -6.11 -2.22 24.59
C ALA A 282 -7.53 -1.70 24.25
N ALA A 283 -7.80 -1.37 22.98
CA ALA A 283 -9.13 -0.92 22.55
C ALA A 283 -10.15 -2.06 22.59
N TRP A 284 -9.73 -3.29 22.26
CA TRP A 284 -10.54 -4.50 22.40
C TRP A 284 -10.87 -4.80 23.87
N LEU A 285 -9.92 -4.62 24.78
CA LEU A 285 -10.12 -4.81 26.22
C LEU A 285 -11.09 -3.78 26.81
N LEU A 286 -11.02 -2.51 26.40
CA LEU A 286 -11.96 -1.48 26.85
C LEU A 286 -13.38 -1.69 26.31
N GLY A 287 -13.52 -2.04 25.03
CA GLY A 287 -14.82 -2.35 24.42
C GLY A 287 -15.49 -3.58 25.06
N SER A 288 -14.72 -4.64 25.33
CA SER A 288 -15.23 -5.83 26.00
C SER A 288 -15.54 -5.60 27.48
N ALA A 289 -14.72 -4.82 28.21
CA ALA A 289 -14.99 -4.47 29.60
C ALA A 289 -16.29 -3.65 29.76
N LEU A 290 -16.53 -2.67 28.87
CA LEU A 290 -17.76 -1.88 28.85
C LEU A 290 -19.00 -2.72 28.48
N GLY A 291 -18.86 -3.65 27.54
CA GLY A 291 -19.91 -4.61 27.21
C GLY A 291 -20.31 -5.52 28.38
N VAL A 292 -19.32 -6.02 29.13
CA VAL A 292 -19.54 -6.83 30.34
C VAL A 292 -20.16 -6.01 31.47
N LEU A 293 -19.73 -4.76 31.68
CA LEU A 293 -20.32 -3.84 32.67
C LEU A 293 -21.78 -3.46 32.35
N GLY A 294 -22.12 -3.28 31.06
CA GLY A 294 -23.49 -3.04 30.61
C GLY A 294 -24.41 -4.23 30.86
N LEU A 295 -23.91 -5.45 30.65
CA LEU A 295 -24.62 -6.70 30.97
C LEU A 295 -24.79 -6.91 32.49
N ALA A 296 -23.79 -6.53 33.29
CA ALA A 296 -23.85 -6.63 34.75
C ALA A 296 -24.88 -5.66 35.36
N ARG A 297 -25.03 -4.44 34.82
CA ARG A 297 -26.05 -3.47 35.28
C ARG A 297 -27.50 -3.91 35.00
N ARG A 298 -27.73 -4.77 34.01
CA ARG A 298 -29.08 -5.31 33.71
C ARG A 298 -29.52 -6.44 34.63
N LYS A 299 -28.63 -6.95 35.49
CA LYS A 299 -28.88 -8.07 36.43
C LYS A 299 -28.87 -7.64 37.90
N LEU A 300 -29.17 -6.38 38.21
CA LEU A 300 -29.47 -5.97 39.59
C LEU A 300 -31.00 -5.99 39.79
N PRO A 301 -31.57 -7.06 40.40
CA PRO A 301 -32.93 -7.02 40.89
C PRO A 301 -33.03 -6.08 42.10
N HIS A 302 -34.09 -5.25 42.11
CA HIS A 302 -34.67 -4.73 43.34
C HIS A 302 -35.54 -5.82 43.97
#